data_AF-A0A957L1S1-F1
#
_entry.id   AF-A0A957L1S1-F1
#
_cell.length_a   1.000
_cell.length_b   1.000
_cell.length_c   1.000
_cell.angle_alpha   90.00
_cell.angle_beta   90.00
_cell.angle_gamma   90.00
#
_symmetry.space_group_name_H-M   'P 1'
#
loop_
_entity.id
_entity.type
_entity.pdbx_description
1 polymer ?
#
loop_
_entity_poly.entity_id
_entity_poly.type
_entity_poly.pdbx_seq_one_letter_code
_entity_poly.pdbx_strand_id
1 'polypeptide(L)' 'PGGLSYREAHLLMEILGDSGKVGSMDIVEVNPILDDSNRTATLAVELAASLLGQRIF' A
#
# COMPACT_ATOMS: atom_id res chain seq x y z
N PRO A 1 -16.08 -3.00 -9.73
CA PRO A 1 -15.55 -1.62 -9.81
C PRO A 1 -16.04 -0.78 -8.62
N GLY A 2 -15.15 -0.10 -7.90
CA GLY A 2 -15.48 0.63 -6.67
C GLY A 2 -14.50 0.41 -5.50
N GLY A 3 -13.24 0.05 -5.77
CA GLY A 3 -12.19 -0.03 -4.75
C GLY A 3 -11.52 1.32 -4.52
N LEU A 4 -10.58 1.37 -3.57
CA LEU A 4 -9.78 2.55 -3.31
C LEU A 4 -8.92 2.91 -4.53
N SER A 5 -8.82 4.21 -4.80
CA SER A 5 -7.80 4.73 -5.69
C SER A 5 -6.42 4.64 -5.03
N TYR A 6 -5.37 4.67 -5.85
CA TYR A 6 -3.99 4.65 -5.37
C TYR A 6 -3.72 5.72 -4.29
N ARG A 7 -4.15 6.96 -4.55
CA ARG A 7 -3.91 8.08 -3.64
C ARG A 7 -4.65 7.94 -2.31
N GLU A 8 -5.86 7.37 -2.33
CA GLU A 8 -6.62 7.11 -1.11
C GLU A 8 -5.95 6.02 -0.26
N ALA A 9 -5.48 4.94 -0.90
CA ALA A 9 -4.76 3.88 -0.21
C ALA A 9 -3.42 4.40 0.37
N HIS A 10 -2.70 5.24 -0.38
CA HIS A 10 -1.45 5.84 0.08
C HIS A 10 -1.66 6.74 1.31
N LEU A 11 -2.65 7.65 1.26
CA LEU A 11 -3.00 8.52 2.37
C LEU A 11 -3.42 7.74 3.62
N LEU A 12 -4.19 6.66 3.45
CA LEU A 12 -4.56 5.78 4.55
C LEU A 12 -3.31 5.21 5.26
N MET A 13 -2.33 4.73 4.49
CA MET A 13 -1.10 4.16 5.03
C MET A 13 -0.24 5.21 5.73
N GLU A 14 -0.18 6.44 5.21
CA GLU A 14 0.50 7.56 5.88
C GLU A 14 -0.16 7.89 7.23
N ILE A 15 -1.50 7.97 7.28
CA ILE A 15 -2.24 8.21 8.53
C ILE A 15 -1.98 7.10 9.55
N LEU A 16 -1.96 5.84 9.10
CA LEU A 16 -1.67 4.69 9.96
C LEU A 16 -0.21 4.70 10.46
N GLY A 17 0.74 5.02 9.59
CA GLY A 17 2.16 5.15 9.94
C GLY A 17 2.39 6.27 10.96
N ASP A 18 1.80 7.44 10.72
CA ASP A 18 1.90 8.61 11.61
C ASP A 18 1.29 8.35 12.99
N SER A 19 0.35 7.41 13.10
CA SER A 19 -0.22 7.02 14.40
C SER A 19 0.79 6.38 15.35
N GLY A 20 1.87 5.78 14.82
CA GLY A 20 2.88 5.05 15.59
C GLY A 20 2.37 3.81 16.32
N LYS A 21 1.14 3.35 16.03
CA LYS A 21 0.49 2.23 16.73
C LYS A 21 0.54 0.92 15.96
N VAL A 22 0.96 0.94 14.70
CA VAL A 22 0.98 -0.25 13.85
C VAL A 22 2.23 -1.07 14.17
N GLY A 23 2.04 -2.30 14.67
CA GLY A 23 3.11 -3.22 15.02
C GLY A 23 3.40 -4.32 13.98
N SER A 24 2.47 -4.56 13.06
CA SER A 24 2.58 -5.58 12.01
C SER A 24 1.67 -5.25 10.83
N MET A 25 2.01 -5.73 9.64
CA MET A 25 1.20 -5.60 8.42
C MET A 25 1.32 -6.87 7.57
N ASP A 26 0.20 -7.34 7.04
CA ASP A 26 0.15 -8.44 6.09
C ASP A 26 -0.28 -7.93 4.70
N ILE A 27 0.45 -8.33 3.66
CA ILE A 27 0.12 -8.06 2.26
C ILE A 27 -0.36 -9.36 1.64
N VAL A 28 -1.63 -9.38 1.21
CA VAL A 28 -2.28 -10.57 0.66
C VAL A 28 -2.92 -10.26 -0.70
N GLU A 29 -3.38 -11.31 -1.39
CA GLU A 29 -4.12 -11.22 -2.66
C GLU A 29 -3.35 -10.63 -3.86
N VAL A 30 -2.01 -10.60 -3.80
CA VAL A 30 -1.19 -10.34 -5.00
C VAL A 30 -1.16 -11.61 -5.86
N ASN A 31 -1.70 -11.54 -7.08
CA ASN A 31 -1.72 -12.66 -8.02
C ASN A 31 -0.92 -12.34 -9.30
N PRO A 32 0.33 -12.81 -9.42
CA PRO A 32 1.18 -12.52 -10.58
C PRO A 32 0.63 -12.99 -11.93
N ILE A 33 -0.24 -14.02 -11.95
CA ILE A 33 -0.81 -14.57 -13.19
C ILE A 33 -1.81 -13.60 -13.80
N LEU A 34 -2.52 -12.85 -12.95
CA LEU A 34 -3.51 -11.85 -13.35
C LEU A 34 -2.94 -10.43 -13.31
N ASP A 35 -1.69 -10.26 -12.88
CA ASP A 35 -1.05 -8.97 -12.75
C ASP A 35 -0.54 -8.47 -14.10
N ASP A 36 -0.68 -7.17 -14.33
CA ASP A 36 -0.15 -6.52 -15.52
C ASP A 36 1.21 -5.92 -15.17
N SER A 37 2.28 -6.53 -15.67
CA SER A 37 3.66 -6.00 -15.51
C SER A 37 4.05 -5.71 -14.05
N ASN A 38 3.66 -6.59 -13.11
CA ASN A 38 3.90 -6.43 -11.66
C ASN A 38 3.30 -5.15 -11.05
N ARG A 39 2.29 -4.55 -11.69
CA ARG A 39 1.69 -3.31 -11.21
C ARG A 39 1.06 -3.48 -9.83
N THR A 40 0.37 -4.59 -9.58
CA THR A 40 -0.25 -4.87 -8.27
C THR A 40 0.81 -5.12 -7.21
N ALA A 41 1.88 -5.85 -7.56
CA ALA A 41 3.01 -6.06 -6.66
C ALA A 41 3.73 -4.74 -6.32
N THR A 42 3.92 -3.86 -7.30
CA THR A 42 4.55 -2.54 -7.10
C THR A 42 3.69 -1.66 -6.19
N LEU A 43 2.38 -1.62 -6.43
CA LEU A 43 1.43 -0.91 -5.56
C LEU A 43 1.49 -1.43 -4.12
N ALA A 44 1.56 -2.74 -3.91
CA ALA A 44 1.65 -3.32 -2.58
C ALA A 44 2.93 -2.89 -1.85
N VAL A 45 4.07 -2.86 -2.55
CA VAL A 45 5.35 -2.39 -2.01
C VAL A 45 5.28 -0.90 -1.65
N GLU A 46 4.71 -0.07 -2.52
CA GLU A 46 4.56 1.36 -2.26
C GLU A 46 3.70 1.64 -1.03
N LEU A 47 2.58 0.93 -0.87
CA LEU A 47 1.72 1.06 0.32
C LEU A 47 2.41 0.61 1.61
N ALA A 48 3.19 -0.47 1.54
CA ALA A 48 4.03 -0.92 2.64
C ALA A 48 5.02 0.16 3.06
N ALA A 49 5.66 0.79 2.07
CA ALA A 49 6.63 1.82 2.32
C ALA A 49 6.01 3.09 2.92
N SER A 50 4.81 3.50 2.46
CA SER A 50 4.05 4.60 3.09
C SER A 50 3.76 4.35 4.55
N LEU A 51 3.33 3.12 4.89
CA LEU A 51 3.06 2.74 6.27
C LEU A 51 4.32 2.81 7.15
N LEU A 52 5.48 2.45 6.57
CA LEU A 52 6.78 2.50 7.23
C LEU A 52 7.42 3.90 7.23
N GLY A 53 6.70 4.93 6.74
CA GLY A 53 7.10 6.33 6.83
C GLY A 53 7.71 6.93 5.56
N GLN A 54 7.70 6.23 4.42
CA GLN A 54 8.04 6.84 3.14
C GLN A 54 6.99 7.88 2.77
N ARG A 55 7.44 9.09 2.40
CA ARG A 55 6.58 10.21 2.00
C ARG A 55 6.95 10.70 0.60
N ILE A 56 5.96 11.16 -0.15
CA ILE A 56 6.12 11.81 -1.46
C ILE A 56 6.48 13.28 -1.20
N PHE A 57 7.75 13.62 -0.97
CA PHE A 57 8.22 15.02 -0.91
C PHE A 57 8.88 15.43 -2.23
#